data_AF-B5IDU8-F1
#
_entry.id   AF-B5IDU8-F1
#
_cell.length_a   1.000
_cell.length_b   1.000
_cell.length_c   1.000
_cell.angle_alpha   90.00
_cell.angle_beta   90.00
_cell.angle_gamma   90.00
#
_symmetry.space_group_name_H-M   'P 1'
#
loop_
_entity.id
_entity.type
_entity.pdbx_description
1 polymer ?
#
loop_
_entity_poly.entity_id
_entity_poly.type
_entity_poly.pdbx_seq_one_letter_code
_entity_poly.pdbx_strand_id
1 'polypeptide(L)'
;MDEEYCKLLEEYVEHLSMALIVDMMKHGIFKDSSDEIKLKKEFVNKVKEEYAKLEDVKDKEERAVGAVLNALVNYYPKDMYEEEMLPRANIILNFMEEKLGEK
;
A
#
# COMPACT_ATOMS: atom_id res chain seq x y z
N MET A 1 9.91 -1.29 -29.33
CA MET A 1 8.88 -1.82 -28.42
C MET A 1 7.55 -1.48 -29.06
N ASP A 2 6.63 -2.42 -29.17
CA ASP A 2 5.35 -2.21 -29.86
C ASP A 2 4.46 -1.30 -28.99
N GLU A 3 4.09 -0.12 -29.49
CA GLU A 3 3.29 0.87 -28.75
C GLU A 3 1.92 0.33 -28.34
N GLU A 4 1.34 -0.57 -29.15
CA GLU A 4 0.05 -1.20 -28.85
C GLU A 4 0.19 -2.18 -27.68
N TYR A 5 1.29 -2.93 -27.63
CA TYR A 5 1.61 -3.83 -26.51
C TYR A 5 1.87 -3.05 -25.21
N CYS A 6 2.56 -1.90 -25.28
CA CYS A 6 2.76 -1.05 -24.10
C CYS A 6 1.44 -0.54 -23.53
N LYS A 7 0.54 -0.04 -24.38
CA LYS A 7 -0.80 0.45 -23.96
C LYS A 7 -1.62 -0.66 -23.30
N LEU A 8 -1.61 -1.86 -23.88
CA LEU A 8 -2.31 -3.01 -23.31
C LEU A 8 -1.80 -3.35 -21.90
N LEU A 9 -0.48 -3.30 -21.69
CA LEU A 9 0.12 -3.52 -20.38
C LEU A 9 -0.25 -2.43 -19.38
N GLU A 10 -0.24 -1.16 -19.79
CA GLU A 10 -0.64 -0.03 -18.96
C GLU A 10 -2.09 -0.17 -18.49
N GLU A 11 -3.02 -0.46 -19.40
CA GLU A 11 -4.44 -0.68 -19.08
C GLU A 11 -4.63 -1.85 -18.11
N TYR A 12 -3.87 -2.94 -18.30
CA TYR A 12 -3.93 -4.10 -17.40
C TYR A 12 -3.45 -3.75 -15.98
N VAL A 13 -2.35 -3.01 -15.87
CA VAL A 13 -1.79 -2.58 -14.58
C VAL A 13 -2.75 -1.61 -13.88
N GLU A 14 -3.39 -0.71 -14.63
CA GLU A 14 -4.39 0.22 -14.09
C GLU A 14 -5.60 -0.53 -13.51
N HIS A 15 -6.17 -1.45 -14.28
CA HIS A 15 -7.29 -2.29 -13.82
C HIS A 15 -6.92 -3.13 -12.59
N LEU A 16 -5.73 -3.73 -12.57
CA LEU A 16 -5.24 -4.49 -11.42
C LEU A 16 -5.09 -3.60 -10.18
N SER A 17 -4.50 -2.41 -10.34
CA SER A 17 -4.30 -1.46 -9.24
C SER A 17 -5.63 -1.00 -8.64
N MET A 18 -6.61 -0.68 -9.49
CA MET A 18 -7.96 -0.35 -9.02
C MET A 18 -8.63 -1.52 -8.30
N ALA A 19 -8.50 -2.74 -8.80
CA ALA A 19 -9.06 -3.93 -8.15
C ALA A 19 -8.47 -4.14 -6.75
N LEU A 20 -7.15 -3.96 -6.61
CA LEU A 20 -6.46 -4.03 -5.31
C LEU A 20 -6.87 -2.90 -4.36
N ILE A 21 -7.09 -1.68 -4.86
CA ILE A 21 -7.62 -0.58 -4.05
C ILE A 21 -9.02 -0.91 -3.53
N VAL A 22 -9.92 -1.39 -4.40
CA VAL A 22 -11.28 -1.79 -4.00
C VAL A 22 -11.25 -2.92 -2.96
N ASP A 23 -10.36 -3.90 -3.12
CA ASP A 23 -10.14 -4.94 -2.12
C ASP A 23 -9.67 -4.36 -0.77
N MET A 24 -8.68 -3.46 -0.79
CA MET A 24 -8.21 -2.78 0.41
C MET A 24 -9.28 -1.86 1.03
N MET A 25 -10.22 -1.31 0.26
CA MET A 25 -11.39 -0.59 0.79
C MET A 25 -12.33 -1.52 1.55
N LYS A 26 -12.58 -2.74 1.04
CA LYS A 26 -13.41 -3.75 1.72
C LYS A 26 -12.79 -4.21 3.04
N HIS A 27 -11.47 -4.29 3.09
CA HIS A 27 -10.74 -4.57 4.33
C HIS A 27 -10.60 -3.34 5.24
N GLY A 28 -11.06 -2.16 4.81
CA GLY A 28 -11.08 -0.96 5.62
C GLY A 28 -9.73 -0.24 5.72
N ILE A 29 -8.79 -0.49 4.81
CA ILE A 29 -7.51 0.21 4.69
C ILE A 29 -7.72 1.57 4.01
N PHE A 30 -8.43 1.57 2.89
CA PHE A 30 -8.86 2.79 2.20
C PHE A 30 -10.29 3.17 2.60
N LYS A 31 -10.61 4.45 2.42
CA LYS A 31 -11.97 4.99 2.43
C LYS A 31 -12.22 5.76 1.15
N ASP A 32 -13.46 5.68 0.69
CA ASP A 32 -13.97 6.57 -0.33
C ASP A 32 -14.34 7.90 0.34
N SER A 33 -13.86 9.01 -0.21
CA SER A 33 -14.43 10.34 0.04
C SER A 33 -14.92 10.87 -1.29
N SER A 34 -15.95 11.74 -1.28
CA SER A 34 -16.71 12.18 -2.46
C SER A 34 -15.90 12.49 -3.72
N ASP A 35 -14.62 12.85 -3.57
CA ASP A 35 -13.76 13.29 -4.66
C ASP A 35 -12.37 12.61 -4.65
N GLU A 36 -12.06 11.70 -3.71
CA GLU A 36 -10.69 11.15 -3.57
C GLU A 36 -10.61 9.85 -2.72
N ILE A 37 -9.80 8.89 -3.17
CA ILE A 37 -9.42 7.68 -2.42
C ILE A 37 -8.38 8.04 -1.36
N LYS A 38 -8.64 7.73 -0.09
CA LYS A 38 -7.74 8.06 1.03
C LYS A 38 -7.48 6.88 1.93
N LEU A 39 -6.25 6.75 2.43
CA LEU A 39 -5.95 5.83 3.53
C LEU A 39 -6.73 6.23 4.80
N LYS A 40 -7.29 5.26 5.50
CA LYS A 40 -7.92 5.49 6.81
C LYS A 40 -6.86 5.90 7.83
N LYS A 41 -7.23 6.83 8.71
CA LYS A 41 -6.33 7.35 9.76
C LYS A 41 -5.82 6.25 10.68
N GLU A 42 -6.66 5.29 11.01
CA GLU A 42 -6.31 4.12 11.85
C GLU A 42 -5.20 3.28 11.20
N PHE A 43 -5.32 3.01 9.90
CA PHE A 43 -4.29 2.30 9.16
C PHE A 43 -2.98 3.10 9.09
N VAL A 44 -3.03 4.40 8.79
CA VAL A 44 -1.84 5.26 8.76
C VAL A 44 -1.13 5.28 10.12
N ASN A 45 -1.87 5.41 11.22
CA ASN A 45 -1.30 5.35 12.56
C ASN A 45 -0.61 4.01 12.82
N LYS A 46 -1.24 2.91 12.39
CA LYS A 46 -0.66 1.58 12.52
C LYS A 46 0.67 1.46 11.77
N VAL A 47 0.74 1.97 10.54
CA VAL A 47 2.01 1.98 9.80
C VAL A 47 3.06 2.84 10.51
N LYS A 48 2.69 4.02 11.05
CA LYS A 48 3.63 4.86 11.81
C LYS A 48 4.16 4.16 13.07
N GLU A 49 3.32 3.41 13.78
CA GLU A 49 3.74 2.59 14.93
C GLU A 49 4.73 1.49 14.51
N GLU A 50 4.42 0.75 13.45
CA GLU A 50 5.32 -0.30 12.94
C GLU A 50 6.63 0.31 12.41
N TYR A 51 6.56 1.45 11.74
CA TYR A 51 7.73 2.20 11.30
C TYR A 51 8.61 2.59 12.48
N ALA A 52 8.03 3.11 13.58
CA ALA A 52 8.78 3.47 14.78
C ALA A 52 9.51 2.28 15.41
N LYS A 53 8.91 1.08 15.43
CA LYS A 53 9.53 -0.14 15.96
C LYS A 53 10.72 -0.65 15.14
N LEU A 54 10.75 -0.33 13.85
CA LEU A 54 11.84 -0.72 12.94
C LEU A 54 13.01 0.28 12.98
N GLU A 55 13.33 0.85 14.14
CA GLU A 55 14.34 1.91 14.27
C GLU A 55 15.77 1.49 13.93
N ASP A 56 16.06 0.19 14.05
CA ASP A 56 17.35 -0.39 13.71
C ASP A 56 17.57 -0.56 12.19
N VAL A 57 16.51 -0.45 11.39
CA VAL A 57 16.60 -0.50 9.92
C VAL A 57 17.07 0.85 9.41
N LYS A 58 18.30 0.90 8.91
CA LYS A 58 18.97 2.14 8.46
C LYS A 58 18.41 2.67 7.15
N ASP A 59 18.00 1.76 6.25
CA ASP A 59 17.41 2.13 4.97
C ASP A 59 15.96 2.55 5.18
N LYS A 60 15.63 3.78 4.78
CA LYS A 60 14.29 4.35 5.00
C LYS A 60 13.23 3.70 4.13
N GLU A 61 13.59 3.29 2.91
CA GLU A 61 12.68 2.65 1.97
C GLU A 61 12.37 1.24 2.47
N GLU A 62 13.41 0.47 2.84
CA GLU A 62 13.24 -0.85 3.44
C GLU A 62 12.40 -0.79 4.72
N ARG A 63 12.65 0.21 5.57
CA ARG A 63 11.87 0.45 6.80
C ARG A 63 10.41 0.79 6.49
N ALA A 64 10.14 1.60 5.48
CA ALA A 64 8.79 1.97 5.07
C ALA A 64 8.02 0.76 4.52
N VAL A 65 8.64 -0.03 3.65
CA VAL A 65 8.08 -1.27 3.11
C VAL A 65 7.76 -2.24 4.24
N GLY A 66 8.72 -2.50 5.14
CA GLY A 66 8.53 -3.38 6.29
C GLY A 66 7.40 -2.92 7.21
N ALA A 67 7.29 -1.60 7.45
CA ALA A 67 6.21 -1.04 8.26
C ALA A 67 4.82 -1.24 7.64
N VAL A 68 4.70 -1.06 6.33
CA VAL A 68 3.44 -1.28 5.60
C VAL A 68 3.07 -2.76 5.59
N LEU A 69 4.01 -3.65 5.31
CA LEU A 69 3.79 -5.10 5.35
C LEU A 69 3.32 -5.55 6.74
N ASN A 70 3.99 -5.12 7.80
CA ASN A 70 3.61 -5.44 9.19
C ASN A 70 2.21 -4.91 9.54
N ALA A 71 1.83 -3.74 9.03
CA ALA A 71 0.48 -3.21 9.22
C ALA A 71 -0.57 -4.07 8.49
N LEU A 72 -0.30 -4.44 7.23
CA LEU A 72 -1.21 -5.22 6.38
C LEU A 72 -1.54 -6.61 6.94
N VAL A 73 -0.63 -7.25 7.68
CA VAL A 73 -0.86 -8.57 8.31
C VAL A 73 -2.07 -8.57 9.26
N ASN A 74 -2.49 -7.40 9.78
CA ASN A 74 -3.67 -7.30 10.64
C ASN A 74 -5.01 -7.23 9.86
N TYR A 75 -4.94 -7.03 8.55
CA TYR A 75 -6.09 -6.81 7.67
C TYR A 75 -6.36 -7.98 6.74
N TYR A 76 -5.39 -8.86 6.53
CA TYR A 76 -5.49 -10.01 5.64
C TYR A 76 -5.25 -11.33 6.38
N PRO A 77 -5.72 -12.47 5.82
CA PRO A 77 -5.43 -13.79 6.35
C PRO A 77 -3.93 -14.08 6.45
N LYS A 78 -3.53 -14.87 7.45
CA LYS A 78 -2.11 -15.22 7.70
C LYS A 78 -1.48 -16.10 6.62
N ASP A 79 -2.30 -16.74 5.80
CA ASP A 79 -1.92 -17.64 4.71
C ASP A 79 -1.88 -16.95 3.33
N MET A 80 -2.12 -15.63 3.27
CA MET A 80 -1.93 -14.85 2.05
C MET A 80 -0.45 -14.84 1.65
N TYR A 81 -0.18 -15.05 0.36
CA TYR A 81 1.18 -15.11 -0.15
C TYR A 81 1.85 -13.72 -0.13
N GLU A 82 3.17 -13.70 0.03
CA GLU A 82 3.94 -12.46 0.03
C GLU A 82 3.81 -11.71 -1.30
N GLU A 83 3.76 -12.45 -2.41
CA GLU A 83 3.55 -11.95 -3.77
C GLU A 83 2.19 -11.27 -3.95
N GLU A 84 1.20 -11.59 -3.12
CA GLU A 84 -0.10 -10.90 -3.10
C GLU A 84 -0.06 -9.64 -2.22
N MET A 85 0.77 -9.63 -1.18
CA MET A 85 0.91 -8.52 -0.23
C MET A 85 1.77 -7.39 -0.77
N LEU A 86 2.85 -7.71 -1.48
CA LEU A 86 3.80 -6.72 -2.02
C LEU A 86 3.14 -5.68 -2.95
N PRO A 87 2.30 -6.05 -3.94
CA PRO A 87 1.59 -5.07 -4.77
C PRO A 87 0.72 -4.11 -3.96
N ARG A 88 0.04 -4.61 -2.91
CA ARG A 88 -0.77 -3.78 -2.01
C ARG A 88 0.10 -2.81 -1.22
N ALA A 89 1.24 -3.28 -0.71
CA ALA A 89 2.21 -2.44 0.00
C ALA A 89 2.75 -1.32 -0.90
N ASN A 90 3.10 -1.63 -2.15
CA ASN A 90 3.58 -0.64 -3.12
C ASN A 90 2.53 0.44 -3.42
N ILE A 91 1.27 0.04 -3.61
CA ILE A 91 0.17 1.00 -3.77
C ILE A 91 0.09 1.90 -2.53
N ILE A 92 0.04 1.32 -1.33
CA ILE A 92 -0.05 2.09 -0.08
C ILE A 92 1.10 3.09 0.08
N LEU A 93 2.32 2.69 -0.26
CA LEU A 93 3.49 3.56 -0.19
C LEU A 93 3.32 4.80 -1.05
N ASN A 94 2.79 4.68 -2.27
CA ASN A 94 2.49 5.82 -3.14
C ASN A 94 1.49 6.81 -2.50
N PHE A 95 0.55 6.34 -1.67
CA PHE A 95 -0.37 7.20 -0.90
C PHE A 95 0.23 7.74 0.41
N MET A 96 1.41 7.26 0.80
CA MET A 96 2.08 7.58 2.05
C MET A 96 3.30 8.49 1.89
N GLU A 97 3.83 8.66 0.67
CA GLU A 97 5.00 9.51 0.41
C GLU A 97 4.85 10.93 1.01
N GLU A 98 3.63 11.45 1.09
CA GLU A 98 3.35 12.75 1.73
C GLU A 98 3.30 12.70 3.28
N LYS A 99 3.10 11.53 3.92
CA LYS A 99 2.70 11.42 5.34
C LYS A 99 3.76 10.86 6.29
N LEU A 100 4.81 10.25 5.76
CA LEU A 100 5.94 9.72 6.56
C LEU A 100 7.02 10.78 6.85
N GLY A 101 7.02 11.90 6.13
CA GLY A 101 8.02 12.96 6.25
C GLY A 101 7.73 14.08 7.27
N GLU A 102 6.50 14.20 7.76
CA GLU A 102 6.13 15.25 8.73
C GLU A 102 6.42 14.81 10.18
N LYS A 103 7.45 15.44 10.75
CA LYS A 103 7.71 15.52 12.20
C LYS A 103 6.91 16.67 12.80
#